data_AF-A0A6B1EQG5-F1
#
_entry.id   AF-A0A6B1EQG5-F1
#
_cell.length_a   1.000
_cell.length_b   1.000
_cell.length_c   1.000
_cell.angle_alpha   90.00
_cell.angle_beta   90.00
_cell.angle_gamma   90.00
#
_symmetry.space_group_name_H-M   'P 1'
#
loop_
_entity.id
_entity.type
_entity.pdbx_description
1 polymer ?
#
loop_
_entity_poly.entity_id
_entity_poly.type
_entity_poly.pdbx_seq_one_letter_code
_entity_poly.pdbx_strand_id
1 'polypeptide(L)'
;MTKERRNQLIAIGCLVAGIAFLYIEGISGLPAIITQNAVLLKGIALVLLSIAAILGGTAFENKQRIALISGVGLAIGLGFLYLPIPSVLRGSAFHILFACAIAFGMTTTVRRIAATGAALLACIGFVFLYQPFFPSLGGTALHLLLPSIIVFSIAFSQKTLCERFSIGLIALGLIALCQPFFMLFYQTGFQLLLTGLTGFIVAAHR
;
A
#
# COMPACT_ATOMS: atom_id res chain seq x y z
N MET A 1 5.69 -32.09 5.67
CA MET A 1 5.02 -30.78 5.88
C MET A 1 4.10 -30.53 4.70
N THR A 2 2.81 -30.23 4.91
CA THR A 2 1.88 -29.93 3.80
C THR A 2 2.24 -28.59 3.15
N LYS A 3 1.91 -28.43 1.85
CA LYS A 3 2.17 -27.19 1.10
C LYS A 3 1.57 -25.96 1.78
N GLU A 4 0.37 -26.10 2.36
CA GLU A 4 -0.33 -25.04 3.09
C GLU A 4 0.39 -24.65 4.39
N ARG A 5 0.75 -25.62 5.22
CA ARG A 5 1.49 -25.37 6.47
C ARG A 5 2.84 -24.70 6.20
N ARG A 6 3.50 -25.06 5.09
CA ARG A 6 4.72 -24.37 4.62
C ARG A 6 4.45 -22.92 4.29
N ASN A 7 3.43 -22.64 3.50
CA ASN A 7 3.11 -21.28 3.08
C ASN A 7 2.69 -20.40 4.26
N GLN A 8 1.97 -20.96 5.24
CA GLN A 8 1.63 -20.26 6.49
C GLN A 8 2.88 -19.88 7.30
N LEU A 9 3.83 -20.82 7.46
CA LEU A 9 5.08 -20.56 8.16
C LEU A 9 5.93 -19.51 7.45
N ILE A 10 6.00 -19.55 6.10
CA ILE A 10 6.68 -18.51 5.32
C ILE A 10 5.99 -17.17 5.51
N ALA A 11 4.66 -17.11 5.47
CA ALA A 11 3.91 -15.87 5.68
C ALA A 11 4.22 -15.24 7.05
N ILE A 12 4.20 -16.04 8.11
CA ILE A 12 4.52 -15.59 9.47
C ILE A 12 5.99 -15.15 9.55
N GLY A 13 6.92 -15.92 8.99
CA GLY A 13 8.34 -15.58 8.98
C GLY A 13 8.62 -14.26 8.25
N CYS A 14 8.04 -14.07 7.06
CA CYS A 14 8.13 -12.83 6.30
C CYS A 14 7.48 -11.66 7.04
N LEU A 15 6.35 -11.87 7.72
CA LEU A 15 5.69 -10.84 8.52
C LEU A 15 6.59 -10.38 9.68
N VAL A 16 7.12 -11.32 10.46
CA VAL A 16 7.98 -11.02 11.62
C VAL A 16 9.26 -10.31 11.18
N ALA A 17 9.94 -10.84 10.15
CA ALA A 17 11.16 -10.22 9.62
C ALA A 17 10.88 -8.84 9.01
N GLY A 18 9.78 -8.69 8.27
CA GLY A 18 9.35 -7.42 7.70
C GLY A 18 9.08 -6.37 8.77
N ILE A 19 8.36 -6.71 9.84
CA ILE A 19 8.10 -5.81 10.97
C ILE A 19 9.41 -5.43 11.68
N ALA A 20 10.31 -6.40 11.91
CA ALA A 20 11.59 -6.14 12.55
C ALA A 20 12.45 -5.13 11.74
N PHE A 21 12.52 -5.30 10.42
CA PHE A 21 13.24 -4.36 9.54
C PHE A 21 12.56 -2.99 9.47
N LEU A 22 11.22 -2.94 9.50
CA LEU A 22 10.46 -1.70 9.43
C LEU A 22 10.71 -0.79 10.62
N TYR A 23 10.86 -1.35 11.82
CA TYR A 23 11.01 -0.62 13.08
C TYR A 23 12.44 -0.66 13.65
N ILE A 24 13.43 -1.00 12.83
CA ILE A 24 14.80 -1.20 13.28
C ILE A 24 15.44 0.06 13.89
N GLU A 25 15.04 1.24 13.40
CA GLU A 25 15.47 2.56 13.93
C GLU A 25 14.97 2.81 15.37
N GLY A 26 13.90 2.13 15.80
CA GLY A 26 13.34 2.27 17.15
C GLY A 26 13.96 1.34 18.19
N ILE A 27 14.87 0.45 17.80
CA ILE A 27 15.47 -0.55 18.69
C ILE A 27 16.77 0.01 19.26
N SER A 28 16.77 0.32 20.56
CA SER A 28 17.96 0.76 21.29
C SER A 28 19.01 -0.37 21.37
N GLY A 29 20.26 -0.06 21.04
CA GLY A 29 21.40 -1.00 21.19
C GLY A 29 21.86 -1.71 19.91
N LEU A 30 21.29 -1.38 18.75
CA LEU A 30 21.80 -1.88 17.47
C LEU A 30 23.05 -1.11 16.99
N PRO A 31 23.99 -1.78 16.31
CA PRO A 31 25.14 -1.12 15.69
C PRO A 31 24.74 0.00 14.73
N ALA A 32 25.45 1.13 14.77
CA ALA A 32 25.17 2.30 13.95
C ALA A 32 25.15 2.01 12.43
N ILE A 33 25.93 1.03 11.99
CA ILE A 33 25.98 0.56 10.59
C ILE A 33 24.62 0.02 10.13
N ILE A 34 23.87 -0.64 11.03
CA ILE A 34 22.56 -1.20 10.70
C ILE A 34 21.51 -0.08 10.61
N THR A 35 21.54 0.89 11.53
CA THR A 35 20.63 2.04 11.51
C THR A 35 20.89 2.97 10.33
N GLN A 36 22.14 3.09 9.84
CA GLN A 36 22.46 3.86 8.63
C GLN A 36 21.87 3.23 7.36
N ASN A 37 21.67 1.92 7.33
CA ASN A 37 21.06 1.20 6.21
C ASN A 37 19.53 1.07 6.32
N ALA A 38 18.89 1.84 7.20
CA ALA A 38 17.46 1.69 7.49
C ALA A 38 16.55 1.92 6.27
N VAL A 39 16.93 2.79 5.32
CA VAL A 39 16.16 2.99 4.07
C VAL A 39 16.12 1.72 3.23
N LEU A 40 17.26 1.05 3.06
CA LEU A 40 17.36 -0.22 2.34
C LEU A 40 16.54 -1.30 3.05
N LEU A 41 16.65 -1.39 4.38
CA LEU A 41 15.91 -2.36 5.18
C LEU A 41 14.39 -2.14 5.12
N LYS A 42 13.92 -0.88 5.08
CA LYS A 42 12.51 -0.55 4.84
C LYS A 42 12.06 -1.00 3.44
N GLY A 43 12.90 -0.82 2.42
CA GLY A 43 12.66 -1.37 1.08
C GLY A 43 12.51 -2.90 1.09
N ILE A 44 13.38 -3.62 1.78
CA ILE A 44 13.28 -5.08 1.96
C ILE A 44 12.02 -5.45 2.76
N ALA A 45 11.70 -4.67 3.80
CA ALA A 45 10.50 -4.87 4.60
C ALA A 45 9.24 -4.78 3.74
N LEU A 46 9.16 -3.84 2.78
CA LEU A 46 8.02 -3.73 1.87
C LEU A 46 7.79 -5.02 1.09
N VAL A 47 8.86 -5.62 0.55
CA VAL A 47 8.81 -6.87 -0.22
C VAL A 47 8.35 -8.02 0.69
N LEU A 48 8.96 -8.16 1.87
CA LEU A 48 8.61 -9.21 2.83
C LEU A 48 7.16 -9.11 3.30
N LEU A 49 6.70 -7.91 3.64
CA LEU A 49 5.32 -7.65 4.07
C LEU A 49 4.32 -7.91 2.93
N SER A 50 4.68 -7.63 1.68
CA SER A 50 3.84 -7.93 0.51
C SER A 50 3.72 -9.44 0.29
N ILE A 51 4.82 -10.19 0.39
CA ILE A 51 4.80 -11.66 0.33
C ILE A 51 3.95 -12.23 1.47
N ALA A 52 4.13 -11.72 2.69
CA ALA A 52 3.35 -12.11 3.85
C ALA A 52 1.85 -11.83 3.66
N ALA A 53 1.49 -10.69 3.07
CA ALA A 53 0.11 -10.32 2.78
C ALA A 53 -0.56 -11.27 1.76
N ILE A 54 0.14 -11.57 0.65
CA ILE A 54 -0.35 -12.46 -0.40
C ILE A 54 -0.48 -13.91 0.11
N LEU A 55 0.56 -14.41 0.81
CA LEU A 55 0.51 -15.75 1.41
C LEU A 55 -0.52 -15.82 2.55
N GLY A 56 -0.68 -14.76 3.33
CA GLY A 56 -1.75 -14.60 4.31
C GLY A 56 -3.12 -14.78 3.65
N GLY A 57 -3.36 -14.00 2.59
CA GLY A 57 -4.60 -14.01 1.84
C GLY A 57 -4.92 -15.35 1.15
N THR A 58 -3.92 -16.19 0.87
CA THR A 58 -4.10 -17.46 0.15
C THR A 58 -4.02 -18.70 1.05
N ALA A 59 -3.04 -18.79 1.93
CA ALA A 59 -2.69 -20.02 2.66
C ALA A 59 -3.46 -20.26 3.97
N PHE A 60 -4.09 -19.25 4.55
CA PHE A 60 -4.89 -19.41 5.77
C PHE A 60 -6.37 -19.60 5.44
N GLU A 61 -7.01 -20.57 6.09
CA GLU A 61 -8.43 -20.87 5.87
C GLU A 61 -9.35 -19.78 6.42
N ASN A 62 -9.04 -19.24 7.61
CA ASN A 62 -9.85 -18.22 8.25
C ASN A 62 -9.61 -16.82 7.64
N LYS A 63 -10.18 -16.60 6.45
CA LYS A 63 -10.08 -15.32 5.71
C LYS A 63 -10.66 -14.15 6.52
N GLN A 64 -11.74 -14.37 7.26
CA GLN A 64 -12.39 -13.33 8.05
C GLN A 64 -11.48 -12.74 9.12
N ARG A 65 -10.69 -13.59 9.81
CA ARG A 65 -9.70 -13.12 10.79
C ARG A 65 -8.63 -12.25 10.13
N ILE A 66 -8.16 -12.63 8.94
CA ILE A 66 -7.15 -11.86 8.20
C ILE A 66 -7.74 -10.53 7.72
N ALA A 67 -8.98 -10.52 7.23
CA ALA A 67 -9.68 -9.30 6.85
C ALA A 67 -9.82 -8.34 8.05
N LEU A 68 -10.12 -8.85 9.24
CA LEU A 68 -10.19 -8.02 10.45
C LEU A 68 -8.82 -7.45 10.84
N ILE A 69 -7.78 -8.28 10.89
CA ILE A 69 -6.42 -7.83 11.25
C ILE A 69 -5.90 -6.79 10.25
N SER A 70 -6.07 -7.05 8.95
CA SER A 70 -5.65 -6.14 7.90
C SER A 70 -6.50 -4.86 7.86
N GLY A 71 -7.80 -4.93 8.15
CA GLY A 71 -8.65 -3.76 8.32
C GLY A 71 -8.20 -2.86 9.48
N VAL A 72 -7.86 -3.46 10.63
CA VAL A 72 -7.25 -2.73 11.76
C VAL A 72 -5.90 -2.14 11.36
N GLY A 73 -5.07 -2.89 10.64
CA GLY A 73 -3.79 -2.41 10.11
C GLY A 73 -3.94 -1.21 9.18
N LEU A 74 -4.96 -1.19 8.31
CA LEU A 74 -5.29 -0.04 7.47
C LEU A 74 -5.66 1.19 8.32
N ALA A 75 -6.48 1.01 9.36
CA ALA A 75 -6.85 2.10 10.27
C ALA A 75 -5.62 2.64 11.03
N ILE A 76 -4.74 1.75 11.53
CA ILE A 76 -3.49 2.13 12.18
C ILE A 76 -2.58 2.89 11.23
N GLY A 77 -2.42 2.41 9.99
CA GLY A 77 -1.61 3.06 8.97
C GLY A 77 -2.09 4.47 8.62
N LEU A 78 -3.42 4.67 8.53
CA LEU A 78 -4.02 6.00 8.37
C LEU A 78 -3.78 6.86 9.61
N GLY A 79 -3.93 6.29 10.81
CA GLY A 79 -3.59 6.96 12.06
C GLY A 79 -2.15 7.46 12.09
N PHE A 80 -1.20 6.66 11.57
CA PHE A 80 0.20 7.07 11.51
C PHE A 80 0.47 8.28 10.59
N LEU A 81 -0.36 8.49 9.57
CA LEU A 81 -0.24 9.65 8.69
C LEU A 81 -0.68 10.95 9.37
N TYR A 82 -1.79 10.91 10.13
CA TYR A 82 -2.47 12.12 10.58
C TYR A 82 -2.36 12.41 12.08
N LEU A 83 -2.00 11.43 12.90
CA LEU A 83 -1.82 11.62 14.34
C LEU A 83 -0.42 12.15 14.69
N PRO A 84 -0.29 12.88 15.81
CA PRO A 84 1.01 13.32 16.34
C PRO A 84 1.74 12.14 17.00
N ILE A 85 2.36 11.30 16.16
CA ILE A 85 3.11 10.10 16.55
C ILE A 85 4.60 10.21 16.19
N PRO A 86 5.48 9.40 16.81
CA PRO A 86 6.92 9.38 16.52
C PRO A 86 7.24 9.20 15.02
N SER A 87 8.32 9.82 14.56
CA SER A 87 8.76 9.81 13.15
C SER A 87 8.98 8.39 12.60
N VAL A 88 9.48 7.47 13.43
CA VAL A 88 9.68 6.06 13.08
C VAL A 88 8.36 5.40 12.68
N LEU A 89 7.29 5.64 13.44
CA LEU A 89 5.96 5.11 13.14
C LEU A 89 5.38 5.79 11.89
N ARG A 90 5.54 7.10 11.74
CA ARG A 90 5.08 7.82 10.55
C ARG A 90 5.77 7.33 9.27
N GLY A 91 7.07 7.08 9.31
CA GLY A 91 7.85 6.54 8.19
C GLY A 91 7.46 5.10 7.80
N SER A 92 6.74 4.39 8.67
CA SER A 92 6.26 3.03 8.42
C SER A 92 4.86 2.97 7.79
N ALA A 93 4.12 4.10 7.78
CA ALA A 93 2.71 4.15 7.39
C ALA A 93 2.45 3.57 6.00
N PHE A 94 3.27 3.93 4.99
CA PHE A 94 3.14 3.41 3.63
C PHE A 94 3.20 1.88 3.58
N HIS A 95 4.16 1.27 4.27
CA HIS A 95 4.42 -0.17 4.24
C HIS A 95 3.24 -0.94 4.85
N ILE A 96 2.72 -0.47 5.98
CA ILE A 96 1.56 -1.05 6.65
C ILE A 96 0.33 -0.91 5.76
N LEU A 97 0.05 0.30 5.26
CA LEU A 97 -1.11 0.55 4.41
C LEU A 97 -1.09 -0.33 3.16
N PHE A 98 0.06 -0.43 2.50
CA PHE A 98 0.23 -1.23 1.29
C PHE A 98 0.02 -2.73 1.54
N ALA A 99 0.71 -3.31 2.53
CA ALA A 99 0.59 -4.73 2.85
C ALA A 99 -0.81 -5.09 3.35
N CYS A 100 -1.39 -4.24 4.21
CA CYS A 100 -2.73 -4.46 4.73
C CYS A 100 -3.80 -4.27 3.64
N ALA A 101 -3.63 -3.37 2.68
CA ALA A 101 -4.55 -3.25 1.54
C ALA A 101 -4.62 -4.52 0.70
N ILE A 102 -3.47 -5.14 0.42
CA ILE A 102 -3.41 -6.41 -0.31
C ILE A 102 -4.15 -7.51 0.48
N ALA A 103 -3.76 -7.71 1.74
CA ALA A 103 -4.36 -8.74 2.58
C ALA A 103 -5.87 -8.52 2.76
N PHE A 104 -6.29 -7.29 2.99
CA PHE A 104 -7.70 -6.93 3.15
C PHE A 104 -8.50 -7.15 1.88
N GLY A 105 -8.00 -6.65 0.74
CA GLY A 105 -8.66 -6.81 -0.56
C GLY A 105 -8.88 -8.28 -0.92
N MET A 106 -7.88 -9.14 -0.67
CA MET A 106 -7.96 -10.57 -0.97
C MET A 106 -8.90 -11.35 -0.05
N THR A 107 -9.13 -10.88 1.17
CA THR A 107 -9.82 -11.65 2.22
C THR A 107 -11.19 -11.11 2.62
N THR A 108 -11.51 -9.87 2.26
CA THR A 108 -12.78 -9.24 2.61
C THR A 108 -13.97 -9.92 1.91
N THR A 109 -15.00 -10.23 2.69
CA THR A 109 -16.30 -10.73 2.20
C THR A 109 -17.23 -9.58 1.80
N VAL A 110 -16.98 -8.37 2.30
CA VAL A 110 -17.85 -7.20 2.15
C VAL A 110 -17.40 -6.32 0.97
N ARG A 111 -17.24 -6.96 -0.20
CA ARG A 111 -16.58 -6.39 -1.39
C ARG A 111 -17.14 -5.05 -1.84
N ARG A 112 -18.47 -4.87 -1.81
CA ARG A 112 -19.10 -3.61 -2.25
C ARG A 112 -18.71 -2.44 -1.35
N ILE A 113 -18.78 -2.62 -0.03
CA ILE A 113 -18.41 -1.59 0.94
C ILE A 113 -16.92 -1.29 0.86
N ALA A 114 -16.08 -2.34 0.75
CA ALA A 114 -14.63 -2.18 0.58
C ALA A 114 -14.29 -1.39 -0.69
N ALA A 115 -14.91 -1.70 -1.82
CA ALA A 115 -14.70 -0.98 -3.08
C ALA A 115 -15.17 0.49 -2.99
N THR A 116 -16.34 0.74 -2.40
CA THR A 116 -16.83 2.12 -2.22
C THR A 116 -15.93 2.93 -1.29
N GLY A 117 -15.50 2.36 -0.15
CA GLY A 117 -14.57 3.02 0.77
C GLY A 117 -13.22 3.30 0.12
N ALA A 118 -12.69 2.35 -0.64
CA ALA A 118 -11.46 2.53 -1.39
C ALA A 118 -11.59 3.59 -2.50
N ALA A 119 -12.71 3.64 -3.22
CA ALA A 119 -12.96 4.68 -4.21
C ALA A 119 -13.00 6.08 -3.57
N LEU A 120 -13.66 6.22 -2.42
CA LEU A 120 -13.69 7.48 -1.67
C LEU A 120 -12.29 7.92 -1.23
N LEU A 121 -11.48 7.02 -0.68
CA LEU A 121 -10.10 7.30 -0.29
C LEU A 121 -9.22 7.66 -1.50
N ALA A 122 -9.41 6.98 -2.64
CA ALA A 122 -8.71 7.31 -3.87
C ALA A 122 -9.10 8.72 -4.37
N CYS A 123 -10.38 9.09 -4.34
CA CYS A 123 -10.85 10.44 -4.66
C CYS A 123 -10.19 11.50 -3.75
N ILE A 124 -10.11 11.25 -2.44
CA ILE A 124 -9.40 12.14 -1.51
C ILE A 124 -7.91 12.23 -1.88
N GLY A 125 -7.28 11.10 -2.21
CA GLY A 125 -5.89 11.05 -2.69
C GLY A 125 -5.66 11.89 -3.95
N PHE A 126 -6.59 11.85 -4.92
CA PHE A 126 -6.53 12.70 -6.11
C PHE A 126 -6.67 14.18 -5.76
N VAL A 127 -7.60 14.54 -4.87
CA VAL A 127 -7.74 15.92 -4.39
C VAL A 127 -6.43 16.39 -3.74
N PHE A 128 -5.80 15.55 -2.92
CA PHE A 128 -4.53 15.88 -2.25
C PHE A 128 -3.39 16.05 -3.25
N LEU A 129 -3.39 15.28 -4.34
CA LEU A 129 -2.38 15.35 -5.38
C LEU A 129 -2.39 16.70 -6.12
N TYR A 130 -3.58 17.25 -6.34
CA TYR A 130 -3.77 18.50 -7.10
C TYR A 130 -4.00 19.73 -6.22
N GLN A 131 -3.88 19.63 -4.89
CA GLN A 131 -4.12 20.74 -3.98
C GLN A 131 -2.87 21.64 -3.86
N PRO A 132 -2.87 22.87 -4.44
CA PRO A 132 -1.67 23.72 -4.44
C PRO A 132 -1.43 24.41 -3.10
N PHE A 133 -2.46 24.54 -2.25
CA PHE A 133 -2.44 25.35 -1.03
C PHE A 133 -1.76 24.66 0.16
N PHE A 134 -1.64 23.32 0.15
CA PHE A 134 -1.06 22.54 1.24
C PHE A 134 -0.08 21.50 0.71
N PRO A 135 1.19 21.88 0.46
CA PRO A 135 2.21 20.99 -0.12
C PRO A 135 2.45 19.72 0.70
N SER A 136 2.22 19.77 2.02
CA SER A 136 2.29 18.62 2.92
C SER A 136 1.27 17.53 2.57
N LEU A 137 0.12 17.88 1.99
CA LEU A 137 -0.90 16.91 1.57
C LEU A 137 -0.46 16.15 0.31
N GLY A 138 0.22 16.81 -0.63
CA GLY A 138 0.76 16.17 -1.84
C GLY A 138 1.75 15.04 -1.54
N GLY A 139 2.52 15.16 -0.44
CA GLY A 139 3.40 14.08 0.05
C GLY A 139 2.66 12.86 0.61
N THR A 140 1.40 13.03 1.03
CA THR A 140 0.56 11.96 1.57
C THR A 140 -0.37 11.33 0.53
N ALA A 141 -0.55 11.96 -0.64
CA ALA A 141 -1.45 11.49 -1.69
C ALA A 141 -1.17 10.04 -2.10
N LEU A 142 0.09 9.68 -2.31
CA LEU A 142 0.48 8.30 -2.65
C LEU A 142 0.11 7.27 -1.59
N HIS A 143 0.15 7.67 -0.31
CA HIS A 143 -0.21 6.81 0.82
C HIS A 143 -1.71 6.50 0.85
N LEU A 144 -2.54 7.33 0.19
CA LEU A 144 -3.95 7.07 0.00
C LEU A 144 -4.23 6.35 -1.32
N LEU A 145 -3.63 6.82 -2.42
CA LEU A 145 -3.90 6.34 -3.78
C LEU A 145 -3.53 4.86 -3.96
N LEU A 146 -2.32 4.46 -3.56
CA LEU A 146 -1.82 3.09 -3.81
C LEU A 146 -2.61 2.02 -3.04
N PRO A 147 -2.79 2.13 -1.71
CA PRO A 147 -3.59 1.16 -0.96
C PRO A 147 -5.05 1.11 -1.44
N SER A 148 -5.62 2.27 -1.78
CA SER A 148 -6.99 2.37 -2.25
C SER A 148 -7.18 1.71 -3.61
N ILE A 149 -6.30 1.96 -4.59
CA ILE A 149 -6.43 1.34 -5.91
C ILE A 149 -6.27 -0.19 -5.82
N ILE A 150 -5.44 -0.70 -4.91
CA ILE A 150 -5.30 -2.14 -4.67
C ILE A 150 -6.62 -2.72 -4.16
N VAL A 151 -7.17 -2.17 -3.07
CA VAL A 151 -8.43 -2.65 -2.49
C VAL A 151 -9.56 -2.54 -3.52
N PHE A 152 -9.63 -1.41 -4.24
CA PHE A 152 -10.62 -1.19 -5.28
C PHE A 152 -10.52 -2.23 -6.40
N SER A 153 -9.33 -2.43 -6.98
CA SER A 153 -9.13 -3.37 -8.08
C SER A 153 -9.40 -4.83 -7.69
N ILE A 154 -9.15 -5.24 -6.45
CA ILE A 154 -9.46 -6.60 -5.98
C ILE A 154 -10.97 -6.76 -5.69
N ALA A 155 -11.57 -5.77 -5.01
CA ALA A 155 -12.94 -5.89 -4.50
C ALA A 155 -14.00 -5.55 -5.55
N PHE A 156 -13.75 -4.60 -6.45
CA PHE A 156 -14.73 -4.11 -7.43
C PHE A 156 -15.09 -5.18 -8.46
N SER A 157 -16.36 -5.32 -8.84
CA SER A 157 -16.82 -6.45 -9.66
C SER A 157 -16.38 -6.37 -11.12
N GLN A 158 -16.26 -5.18 -11.71
CA GLN A 158 -16.05 -5.01 -13.15
C GLN A 158 -14.57 -4.81 -13.51
N LYS A 159 -13.88 -5.92 -13.84
CA LYS A 159 -12.45 -5.93 -14.21
C LYS A 159 -12.11 -4.96 -15.35
N THR A 160 -12.92 -4.94 -16.40
CA THR A 160 -12.70 -4.07 -17.57
C THR A 160 -12.74 -2.58 -17.23
N LEU A 161 -13.56 -2.16 -16.28
CA LEU A 161 -13.55 -0.77 -15.81
C LEU A 161 -12.29 -0.45 -15.00
N CYS A 162 -11.84 -1.37 -14.13
CA CYS A 162 -10.58 -1.19 -13.40
C CYS A 162 -9.39 -1.05 -14.36
N GLU A 163 -9.32 -1.88 -15.40
CA GLU A 163 -8.27 -1.80 -16.42
C GLU A 163 -8.33 -0.47 -17.18
N ARG A 164 -9.51 -0.05 -17.64
CA ARG A 164 -9.68 1.24 -18.33
C ARG A 164 -9.28 2.43 -17.47
N PHE A 165 -9.70 2.44 -16.21
CA PHE A 165 -9.32 3.49 -15.26
C PHE A 165 -7.80 3.51 -15.05
N SER A 166 -7.19 2.34 -14.87
CA SER A 166 -5.75 2.19 -14.69
C SER A 166 -4.96 2.66 -15.91
N ILE A 167 -5.41 2.32 -17.13
CA ILE A 167 -4.82 2.81 -18.40
C ILE A 167 -4.93 4.34 -18.48
N GLY A 168 -6.08 4.91 -18.09
CA GLY A 168 -6.26 6.35 -18.02
C GLY A 168 -5.26 7.02 -17.09
N LEU A 169 -5.04 6.46 -15.89
CA LEU A 169 -4.03 6.97 -14.95
C LEU A 169 -2.60 6.85 -15.49
N ILE A 170 -2.27 5.74 -16.17
CA ILE A 170 -0.97 5.55 -16.82
C ILE A 170 -0.76 6.62 -17.89
N ALA A 171 -1.74 6.83 -18.77
CA ALA A 171 -1.67 7.83 -19.84
C ALA A 171 -1.51 9.24 -19.27
N LEU A 172 -2.32 9.62 -18.27
CA LEU A 172 -2.20 10.91 -17.59
C LEU A 172 -0.84 11.07 -16.89
N GLY A 173 -0.33 10.02 -16.25
CA GLY A 173 0.99 10.00 -15.62
C GLY A 173 2.11 10.25 -16.63
N LEU A 174 2.08 9.55 -17.77
CA LEU A 174 3.05 9.75 -18.86
C LEU A 174 2.98 11.15 -19.45
N ILE A 175 1.77 11.67 -19.72
CA ILE A 175 1.59 13.03 -20.24
C ILE A 175 2.17 14.06 -19.27
N ALA A 176 1.91 13.90 -17.97
CA ALA A 176 2.42 14.81 -16.93
C ALA A 176 3.95 14.74 -16.81
N LEU A 177 4.55 13.55 -16.88
CA LEU A 177 6.01 13.37 -16.85
C LEU A 177 6.72 14.02 -18.05
N CYS A 178 6.05 14.07 -19.21
CA CYS A 178 6.57 14.69 -20.42
C CYS A 178 6.41 16.22 -20.47
N GLN A 179 5.76 16.86 -19.48
CA GLN A 179 5.64 18.32 -19.46
C GLN A 179 6.96 18.98 -19.00
N PRO A 180 7.60 19.85 -19.81
CA PRO A 180 8.93 20.38 -19.53
C PRO A 180 9.05 21.34 -18.33
N PHE A 181 7.94 21.77 -17.73
CA PHE A 181 7.90 23.08 -17.09
C PHE A 181 7.75 23.09 -15.56
N PHE A 182 7.34 21.99 -14.89
CA PHE A 182 7.20 22.00 -13.42
C PHE A 182 7.52 20.66 -12.75
N MET A 183 8.38 20.70 -11.71
CA MET A 183 8.63 19.57 -10.79
C MET A 183 7.34 19.00 -10.17
N LEU A 184 6.31 19.83 -10.01
CA LEU A 184 4.98 19.41 -9.55
C LEU A 184 4.35 18.39 -10.51
N PHE A 185 4.45 18.59 -11.82
CA PHE A 185 3.96 17.64 -12.82
C PHE A 185 4.76 16.35 -12.81
N TYR A 186 6.05 16.41 -12.49
CA TYR A 186 6.88 15.21 -12.38
C TYR A 186 6.47 14.34 -11.18
N GLN A 187 6.31 14.94 -10.00
CA GLN A 187 5.85 14.23 -8.79
C GLN A 187 4.43 13.69 -8.97
N THR A 188 3.52 14.51 -9.49
CA THR A 188 2.14 14.13 -9.78
C THR A 188 2.09 12.99 -10.80
N GLY A 189 2.81 13.13 -11.90
CA GLY A 189 2.88 12.15 -12.98
C GLY A 189 3.43 10.82 -12.51
N PHE A 190 4.47 10.81 -11.68
CA PHE A 190 5.01 9.59 -11.08
C PHE A 190 3.98 8.89 -10.17
N GLN A 191 3.28 9.63 -9.31
CA GLN A 191 2.27 9.06 -8.43
C GLN A 191 1.08 8.48 -9.20
N LEU A 192 0.62 9.17 -10.26
CA LEU A 192 -0.43 8.67 -11.16
C LEU A 192 0.00 7.42 -11.90
N LEU A 193 1.22 7.43 -12.45
CA LEU A 193 1.77 6.31 -13.19
C LEU A 193 1.90 5.07 -12.28
N LEU A 194 2.44 5.24 -11.07
CA LEU A 194 2.58 4.15 -10.10
C LEU A 194 1.22 3.61 -9.65
N THR A 195 0.24 4.48 -9.39
CA THR A 195 -1.13 4.10 -9.03
C THR A 195 -1.81 3.35 -10.17
N GLY A 196 -1.72 3.85 -11.41
CA GLY A 196 -2.28 3.21 -12.59
C GLY A 196 -1.65 1.86 -12.89
N LEU A 197 -0.32 1.76 -12.85
CA LEU A 197 0.39 0.48 -13.05
C LEU A 197 0.00 -0.55 -11.99
N THR A 198 -0.06 -0.14 -10.72
CA THR A 198 -0.46 -1.03 -9.61
C THR A 198 -1.90 -1.52 -9.82
N GLY A 199 -2.82 -0.60 -10.12
CA GLY A 199 -4.21 -0.92 -10.39
C GLY A 199 -4.39 -1.89 -11.57
N PHE A 200 -3.62 -1.69 -12.64
CA PHE A 200 -3.63 -2.53 -13.83
C PHE A 200 -3.09 -3.94 -13.54
N ILE A 201 -1.95 -4.06 -12.87
CA ILE A 201 -1.34 -5.35 -12.51
C ILE A 201 -2.31 -6.17 -11.66
N VAL A 202 -2.89 -5.54 -10.64
CA VAL A 202 -3.85 -6.19 -9.73
C VAL A 202 -5.11 -6.61 -10.48
N ALA A 203 -5.68 -5.74 -11.33
CA ALA A 203 -6.85 -6.09 -12.12
C ALA A 203 -6.56 -7.24 -13.10
N ALA A 204 -5.41 -7.24 -13.75
CA ALA A 204 -5.01 -8.28 -14.71
C ALA A 204 -4.85 -9.66 -14.05
N HIS A 205 -4.34 -9.71 -12.82
CA HIS A 205 -4.05 -10.94 -12.07
C HIS A 205 -5.19 -11.40 -11.15
N ARG A 206 -6.31 -10.68 -11.16
CA ARG A 206 -7.58 -11.10 -10.56
C ARG A 206 -8.31 -12.07 -11.48
#